data_AF-A0A967I8Z0-F1
#
_entry.id   AF-A0A967I8Z0-F1
#
_cell.length_a   1.000
_cell.length_b   1.000
_cell.length_c   1.000
_cell.angle_alpha   90.00
_cell.angle_beta   90.00
_cell.angle_gamma   90.00
#
_symmetry.space_group_name_H-M   'P 1'
#
loop_
_entity.id
_entity.type
_entity.pdbx_description
1 polymer ?
#
loop_
_entity_poly.entity_id
_entity_poly.type
_entity_poly.pdbx_seq_one_letter_code
_entity_poly.pdbx_strand_id
1 'polypeptide(L)'
;MLGLLLSRASFLFAGASAIVGGFLPGLYVRFQQRQRLKKFNDQLGDMINLMVNGLRAGFSTLQAMEAVSREMPAPISTEFYRVVQEIQLGIAMEEALDHMLRRI
;
A
#
# COMPACT_ATOMS: atom_id res chain seq x y z
N MET A 1 42.32 -16.57 -30.17
CA MET A 1 41.68 -15.22 -30.20
C MET A 1 40.18 -15.25 -29.89
N LEU A 2 39.41 -16.26 -30.32
CA LEU A 2 37.96 -16.38 -30.04
C LEU A 2 37.59 -16.54 -28.54
N GLY A 3 38.38 -17.27 -27.74
CA GLY A 3 38.08 -17.48 -26.31
C GLY A 3 38.19 -16.23 -25.43
N LEU A 4 39.01 -15.24 -25.84
CA LEU A 4 39.22 -14.01 -25.08
C LEU A 4 38.05 -13.03 -25.26
N LEU A 5 37.39 -13.04 -26.44
CA LEU A 5 36.20 -12.26 -26.72
C LEU A 5 34.96 -12.79 -25.98
N LEU A 6 34.80 -14.12 -25.89
CA LEU A 6 33.74 -14.76 -25.11
C LEU A 6 33.85 -14.41 -23.62
N SER A 7 35.06 -14.45 -23.05
CA SER A 7 35.26 -14.09 -21.63
C SER A 7 34.88 -12.64 -21.33
N ARG A 8 35.25 -11.67 -22.20
CA ARG A 8 34.90 -10.26 -22.03
C ARG A 8 33.40 -9.99 -22.13
N ALA A 9 32.71 -10.67 -23.04
CA ALA A 9 31.25 -10.58 -23.13
C ALA A 9 30.59 -11.12 -21.86
N SER A 10 31.05 -12.26 -21.33
CA SER A 10 30.52 -12.84 -20.09
C SER A 10 30.69 -11.92 -18.87
N PHE A 11 31.82 -11.23 -18.72
CA PHE A 11 32.02 -10.27 -17.63
C PHE A 11 31.11 -9.03 -17.75
N LEU A 12 30.85 -8.55 -18.97
CA LEU A 12 29.90 -7.44 -19.20
C LEU A 12 28.45 -7.85 -18.89
N PHE A 13 28.03 -9.04 -19.32
CA PHE A 13 26.70 -9.56 -18.99
C PHE A 13 26.54 -9.84 -17.49
N ALA A 14 27.57 -10.35 -16.81
CA ALA A 14 27.56 -10.57 -15.37
C ALA A 14 27.50 -9.26 -14.56
N GLY A 15 28.24 -8.23 -14.99
CA GLY A 15 28.16 -6.90 -14.38
C GLY A 15 26.80 -6.24 -14.59
N ALA A 16 26.25 -6.34 -15.80
CA ALA A 16 24.93 -5.81 -16.13
C ALA A 16 23.83 -6.52 -15.33
N SER A 17 23.85 -7.84 -15.22
CA SER A 17 22.86 -8.60 -14.45
C SER A 17 22.95 -8.34 -12.95
N ALA A 18 24.14 -8.11 -12.40
CA ALA A 18 24.32 -7.74 -11.00
C ALA A 18 23.73 -6.35 -10.69
N ILE A 19 23.95 -5.37 -11.58
CA ILE A 19 23.39 -4.02 -11.44
C ILE A 19 21.86 -4.07 -11.59
N VAL A 20 21.38 -4.76 -12.61
CA VAL A 20 19.95 -4.93 -12.90
C VAL A 20 19.26 -5.67 -11.74
N GLY A 21 19.85 -6.76 -11.24
CA GLY A 21 19.33 -7.54 -10.12
C GLY A 21 19.37 -6.80 -8.77
N GLY A 22 20.35 -5.92 -8.56
CA GLY A 22 20.44 -5.11 -7.34
C GLY A 22 19.51 -3.89 -7.33
N PHE A 23 19.39 -3.19 -8.47
CA PHE A 23 18.67 -1.90 -8.52
C PHE A 23 17.20 -2.02 -8.94
N LEU A 24 16.83 -2.97 -9.81
CA LEU A 24 15.44 -3.13 -10.25
C LEU A 24 14.44 -3.38 -9.11
N PRO A 25 14.67 -4.29 -8.15
CA PRO A 25 13.66 -4.59 -7.14
C PRO A 25 13.38 -3.37 -6.26
N GLY A 26 14.40 -2.58 -5.91
CA GLY A 26 14.22 -1.35 -5.13
C GLY A 26 13.40 -0.29 -5.88
N LEU A 27 13.65 -0.10 -7.18
CA LEU A 27 12.87 0.82 -8.01
C LEU A 27 11.43 0.33 -8.19
N TYR A 28 11.24 -0.96 -8.43
CA TYR A 28 9.91 -1.55 -8.59
C TYR A 28 9.05 -1.39 -7.32
N VAL A 29 9.60 -1.69 -6.14
CA VAL A 29 8.88 -1.52 -4.87
C VAL A 29 8.53 -0.06 -4.63
N ARG A 30 9.47 0.88 -4.85
CA ARG A 30 9.21 2.32 -4.73
C ARG A 30 8.11 2.79 -5.68
N PHE A 31 8.11 2.29 -6.92
CA PHE A 31 7.08 2.61 -7.90
C PHE A 31 5.71 2.08 -7.47
N GLN A 32 5.64 0.85 -6.97
CA GLN A 32 4.41 0.25 -6.45
C GLN A 32 3.88 0.99 -5.21
N GLN A 33 4.77 1.40 -4.28
CA GLN A 33 4.39 2.22 -3.12
C GLN A 33 3.78 3.55 -3.57
N ARG A 34 4.42 4.27 -4.49
CA ARG A 34 3.90 5.54 -5.03
C ARG A 34 2.54 5.37 -5.69
N GLN A 35 2.35 4.31 -6.48
CA GLN A 35 1.06 4.02 -7.09
C GLN A 35 -0.01 3.70 -6.05
N ARG A 36 0.33 2.93 -5.01
CA ARG A 36 -0.60 2.61 -3.91
C ARG A 36 -1.02 3.86 -3.16
N LEU A 37 -0.07 4.73 -2.79
CA LEU A 37 -0.35 6.01 -2.14
C LEU A 37 -1.22 6.92 -3.01
N LYS A 38 -0.91 7.01 -4.31
CA LYS A 38 -1.74 7.78 -5.24
C LYS A 38 -3.18 7.24 -5.27
N LYS A 39 -3.37 5.93 -5.42
CA LYS A 39 -4.70 5.30 -5.42
C LYS A 39 -5.44 5.53 -4.09
N PHE A 40 -4.74 5.46 -2.96
CA PHE A 40 -5.33 5.74 -1.65
C PHE A 40 -5.85 7.18 -1.60
N ASN A 41 -5.04 8.16 -2.02
CA ASN A 41 -5.42 9.57 -2.08
C ASN A 41 -6.60 9.83 -3.02
N ASP A 42 -6.61 9.21 -4.20
CA ASP A 42 -7.70 9.34 -5.17
C ASP A 42 -9.03 8.82 -4.60
N GLN A 43 -9.00 7.83 -3.70
CA GLN A 43 -10.17 7.21 -3.06
C GLN A 43 -10.64 7.93 -1.77
N LEU A 44 -9.86 8.88 -1.23
CA LEU A 44 -10.17 9.52 0.06
C LEU A 44 -11.52 10.23 0.06
N GLY A 45 -11.86 10.92 -1.04
CA GLY A 45 -13.12 11.64 -1.15
C GLY A 45 -14.34 10.71 -1.00
N ASP A 46 -14.34 9.60 -1.73
CA ASP A 46 -15.43 8.61 -1.68
C ASP A 46 -15.52 7.94 -0.32
N MET A 47 -14.38 7.64 0.31
CA MET A 47 -14.34 7.06 1.65
C MET A 47 -14.93 8.01 2.71
N ILE A 48 -14.59 9.31 2.64
CA ILE A 48 -15.16 10.32 3.54
C ILE A 48 -16.67 10.44 3.31
N ASN A 49 -17.13 10.42 2.04
CA ASN A 49 -18.55 10.46 1.73
C ASN A 49 -19.29 9.27 2.34
N LEU A 50 -18.74 8.06 2.22
CA LEU A 50 -19.32 6.86 2.82
C LEU A 50 -19.37 6.95 4.35
N MET A 51 -18.27 7.40 4.99
CA MET A 51 -18.24 7.64 6.43
C MET A 51 -19.33 8.61 6.88
N VAL A 52 -19.40 9.79 6.25
CA VAL A 52 -20.37 10.84 6.61
C VAL A 52 -21.79 10.37 6.38
N ASN A 53 -22.07 9.66 5.29
CA ASN A 53 -23.39 9.12 5.01
C ASN A 53 -23.81 8.07 6.04
N GLY A 54 -22.90 7.18 6.45
CA GLY A 54 -23.15 6.23 7.53
C GLY A 54 -23.47 6.94 8.86
N LEU A 55 -22.67 7.93 9.24
CA LEU A 55 -22.89 8.72 10.45
C LEU A 55 -24.24 9.46 10.42
N ARG A 56 -24.62 10.05 9.29
CA ARG A 56 -25.94 10.70 9.10
C ARG A 56 -27.09 9.71 9.18
N ALA A 57 -26.88 8.47 8.74
CA ALA A 57 -27.84 7.38 8.86
C ALA A 57 -27.93 6.80 10.29
N GLY A 58 -27.12 7.30 11.24
CA GLY A 58 -27.14 6.89 12.64
C GLY A 58 -26.15 5.77 12.98
N PHE A 59 -25.21 5.45 12.09
CA PHE A 59 -24.14 4.51 12.42
C PHE A 59 -23.23 5.10 13.48
N SER A 60 -22.72 4.24 14.37
CA SER A 60 -21.56 4.57 15.18
C SER A 60 -20.32 4.76 14.29
N THR A 61 -19.31 5.48 14.78
CA THR A 61 -18.04 5.68 14.06
C THR A 61 -17.39 4.35 13.64
N LEU A 62 -17.43 3.34 14.52
CA LEU A 62 -16.88 2.02 14.22
C LEU A 62 -17.67 1.31 13.10
N GLN A 63 -19.00 1.38 13.12
CA GLN A 63 -19.84 0.82 12.05
C GLN A 63 -19.60 1.53 10.70
N ALA A 64 -19.40 2.84 10.71
CA ALA A 64 -19.05 3.58 9.50
C ALA A 64 -17.68 3.13 8.96
N MET A 65 -16.67 2.93 9.83
CA MET A 65 -15.37 2.39 9.44
C MET A 65 -15.47 0.94 8.92
N GLU A 66 -16.35 0.13 9.51
CA GLU A 66 -16.65 -1.22 9.01
C GLU A 66 -17.27 -1.18 7.61
N ALA A 67 -18.20 -0.27 7.34
CA ALA A 67 -18.77 -0.08 6.01
C ALA A 67 -17.69 0.29 4.99
N VAL A 68 -16.81 1.25 5.32
CA VAL A 68 -15.64 1.60 4.49
C VAL A 68 -14.76 0.38 4.22
N SER A 69 -14.50 -0.45 5.23
CA SER A 69 -13.66 -1.64 5.09
C SER A 69 -14.23 -2.68 4.11
N ARG A 70 -15.56 -2.69 3.90
CA ARG A 70 -16.26 -3.67 3.07
C ARG A 70 -16.61 -3.15 1.68
N GLU A 71 -16.95 -1.88 1.58
CA GLU A 71 -17.50 -1.28 0.35
C GLU A 71 -16.43 -0.58 -0.51
N MET A 72 -15.34 -0.10 0.10
CA MET A 72 -14.30 0.58 -0.67
C MET A 72 -13.41 -0.41 -1.44
N PRO A 73 -12.90 -0.03 -2.62
CA PRO A 73 -11.82 -0.77 -3.26
C PRO A 73 -10.52 -0.68 -2.46
N ALA A 74 -9.60 -1.64 -2.70
CA ALA A 74 -8.24 -1.54 -2.19
C ALA A 74 -7.54 -0.31 -2.81
N PRO A 75 -6.63 0.37 -2.10
CA PRO A 75 -6.06 0.01 -0.79
C PRO A 75 -6.86 0.43 0.45
N ILE A 76 -7.88 1.30 0.35
CA ILE A 76 -8.61 1.82 1.53
C ILE A 76 -9.29 0.71 2.33
N SER A 77 -10.02 -0.21 1.68
CA SER A 77 -10.71 -1.29 2.41
C SER A 77 -9.77 -2.14 3.24
N THR A 78 -8.58 -2.44 2.71
CA THR A 78 -7.58 -3.26 3.39
C THR A 78 -7.03 -2.56 4.64
N GLU A 79 -6.76 -1.26 4.56
CA GLU A 79 -6.25 -0.54 5.72
C GLU A 79 -7.33 -0.26 6.77
N PHE A 80 -8.56 0.09 6.35
CA PHE A 80 -9.67 0.27 7.28
C PHE A 80 -10.09 -1.06 7.94
N TYR A 81 -9.96 -2.19 7.24
CA TYR A 81 -10.13 -3.52 7.84
C TYR A 81 -9.15 -3.72 9.01
N ARG A 82 -7.87 -3.35 8.83
CA ARG A 82 -6.87 -3.43 9.91
C ARG A 82 -7.19 -2.47 11.05
N VAL A 83 -7.59 -1.24 10.75
CA VAL A 83 -8.00 -0.26 11.79
C VAL A 83 -9.15 -0.81 12.63
N VAL A 84 -10.18 -1.37 12.00
CA VAL A 84 -11.31 -2.00 12.71
C VAL A 84 -10.84 -3.17 13.57
N GLN A 85 -9.96 -4.04 13.05
CA GLN A 85 -9.40 -5.14 13.83
C GLN A 85 -8.59 -4.66 15.03
N GLU A 86 -7.74 -3.66 14.86
CA GLU A 86 -6.94 -3.08 15.94
C GLU A 86 -7.85 -2.49 17.04
N ILE A 87 -8.91 -1.78 16.66
CA ILE A 87 -9.91 -1.25 17.60
C ILE A 87 -10.63 -2.39 18.34
N GLN A 88 -11.02 -3.46 17.64
CA GLN A 88 -11.66 -4.63 18.25
C GLN A 88 -10.73 -5.37 19.24
N LEU A 89 -9.41 -5.25 19.06
CA LEU A 89 -8.39 -5.76 19.98
C LEU A 89 -8.12 -4.80 21.17
N GLY A 90 -8.84 -3.68 21.25
CA GLY A 90 -8.73 -2.71 22.34
C GLY A 90 -7.71 -1.61 22.11
N ILE A 91 -7.12 -1.50 20.91
CA ILE A 91 -6.25 -0.38 20.55
C ILE A 91 -7.11 0.88 20.38
N ALA A 92 -6.63 2.02 20.87
CA ALA A 92 -7.35 3.27 20.73
C ALA A 92 -7.51 3.63 19.24
N MET A 93 -8.67 4.17 18.86
CA MET A 93 -8.97 4.51 17.46
C MET A 93 -7.92 5.44 16.84
N GLU A 94 -7.43 6.43 17.60
CA GLU A 94 -6.39 7.36 17.16
C GLU A 94 -5.07 6.64 16.86
N GLU A 95 -4.67 5.69 17.73
CA GLU A 95 -3.47 4.88 17.55
C GLU A 95 -3.59 3.94 16.35
N ALA A 96 -4.76 3.32 16.15
CA ALA A 96 -5.01 2.46 15.01
C ALA A 96 -4.94 3.23 13.67
N LEU A 97 -5.46 4.47 13.64
CA LEU A 97 -5.34 5.35 12.48
C LEU A 97 -3.89 5.81 12.25
N ASP A 98 -3.10 6.05 13.30
CA ASP A 98 -1.66 6.35 13.18
C ASP A 98 -0.89 5.16 12.61
N HIS A 99 -1.19 3.93 13.04
CA HIS A 99 -0.62 2.73 12.45
C HIS A 99 -0.93 2.59 10.96
N MET A 100 -2.15 2.93 10.52
CA MET A 100 -2.49 2.99 9.11
C MET A 100 -1.65 4.02 8.35
N LEU A 101 -1.51 5.23 8.90
CA LEU A 101 -0.73 6.30 8.28
C LEU A 101 0.75 5.91 8.09
N ARG A 102 1.33 5.15 9.02
CA ARG A 102 2.72 4.64 8.89
C ARG A 102 2.89 3.57 7.81
N ARG A 103 1.81 2.91 7.38
CA ARG A 103 1.84 1.80 6.39
C ARG A 103 1.60 2.26 4.94
N ILE A 104 1.04 3.45 4.75
CA ILE A 104 0.65 4.04 3.46
C ILE A 104 1.72 5.03 3.00
#